data_AF-A0A969VXJ4-F1
#
_entry.id   AF-A0A969VXJ4-F1
#
_cell.length_a   1.000
_cell.length_b   1.000
_cell.length_c   1.000
_cell.angle_alpha   90.00
_cell.angle_beta   90.00
_cell.angle_gamma   90.00
#
_symmetry.space_group_name_H-M   'P 1'
#
loop_
_entity.id
_entity.type
_entity.pdbx_description
1 polymer ?
#
loop_
_entity_poly.entity_id
_entity_poly.type
_entity_poly.pdbx_seq_one_letter_code
_entity_poly.pdbx_strand_id
1 'polypeptide(L)'
;MISCRTRSRRSTFPGFRFTRHRRSPAIRGAVLSIRFFRVSLLIEQFDVTDFDAVISSSAAFARGVLTRPDQPHMCYVHSPMRYAWDEQFSYLQQGRMGYGPKGLLFRYFLHRMRTWDTRTAHGPDLMVANSTFVRSRIRRIYGRDAEVIFPPVE
;
A
#
# COMPACT_ATOMS: atom_id res chain seq x y z
N MET A 1 -6.04 -3.67 2.61
CA MET A 1 -6.63 -4.99 2.88
C MET A 1 -5.85 -6.00 2.07
N ILE A 2 -5.35 -7.08 2.66
CA ILE A 2 -4.55 -8.10 1.97
C ILE A 2 -5.40 -9.38 1.97
N SER A 3 -5.60 -9.99 0.81
CA SER A 3 -6.36 -11.22 0.58
C SER A 3 -5.41 -12.27 0.01
N CYS A 4 -5.40 -13.49 0.55
CA CYS A 4 -4.48 -14.54 0.12
C CYS A 4 -5.23 -15.84 -0.16
N ARG A 5 -4.73 -16.65 -1.10
CA ARG A 5 -5.36 -17.92 -1.53
C ARG A 5 -4.44 -19.11 -1.23
N THR A 6 -5.01 -20.19 -0.69
CA THR A 6 -4.32 -21.48 -0.47
C THR A 6 -5.08 -22.61 -1.18
N ARG A 7 -4.37 -23.54 -1.81
CA ARG A 7 -4.88 -24.69 -2.55
C ARG A 7 -4.69 -25.96 -1.72
N SER A 8 -5.69 -26.32 -0.92
CA SER A 8 -5.74 -27.64 -0.28
C SER A 8 -7.16 -28.23 -0.25
N ARG A 9 -7.35 -29.23 -1.14
CA ARG A 9 -8.30 -30.36 -1.23
C ARG A 9 -9.83 -30.14 -1.33
N ARG A 10 -10.34 -30.56 -2.51
CA ARG A 10 -11.64 -31.16 -2.87
C ARG A 10 -12.87 -30.79 -2.01
N SER A 11 -13.69 -29.88 -2.52
CA SER A 11 -15.11 -30.07 -2.88
C SER A 11 -15.77 -28.69 -3.00
N THR A 12 -16.45 -28.45 -4.14
CA THR A 12 -17.54 -27.47 -4.28
C THR A 12 -17.19 -26.01 -3.93
N PHE A 13 -16.65 -25.24 -4.91
CA PHE A 13 -16.41 -23.78 -4.88
C PHE A 13 -16.64 -23.05 -3.53
N PRO A 14 -15.57 -22.73 -2.77
CA PRO A 14 -15.34 -21.32 -2.37
C PRO A 14 -13.84 -21.00 -2.17
N GLY A 15 -13.24 -20.22 -3.07
CA GLY A 15 -11.77 -20.07 -3.17
C GLY A 15 -11.14 -18.84 -2.50
N PHE A 16 -11.88 -18.06 -1.71
CA PHE A 16 -11.38 -16.86 -1.04
C PHE A 16 -11.50 -17.00 0.48
N ARG A 17 -10.39 -17.27 1.17
CA ARG A 17 -10.31 -16.98 2.60
C ARG A 17 -10.01 -15.50 2.74
N PHE A 18 -11.05 -14.69 2.90
CA PHE A 18 -10.88 -13.30 3.32
C PHE A 18 -10.31 -13.29 4.73
N THR A 19 -9.00 -13.15 4.86
CA THR A 19 -8.40 -12.74 6.13
C THR A 19 -8.73 -11.27 6.34
N ARG A 20 -10.00 -10.96 6.66
CA ARG A 20 -10.38 -9.66 7.22
C ARG A 20 -9.83 -9.66 8.64
N HIS A 21 -8.53 -9.42 8.78
CA HIS A 21 -7.97 -9.25 10.11
C HIS A 21 -8.64 -8.01 10.72
N ARG A 22 -9.50 -8.28 11.70
CA ARG A 22 -10.27 -7.31 12.49
C ARG A 22 -9.32 -6.18 12.85
N ARG A 23 -9.69 -4.91 12.58
CA ARG A 23 -8.98 -3.74 13.12
C ARG A 23 -8.70 -4.05 14.59
N SER A 24 -7.43 -4.19 14.97
CA SER A 24 -7.08 -4.34 16.37
C SER A 24 -7.66 -3.12 17.10
N PRO A 25 -8.35 -3.29 18.24
CA PRO A 25 -9.00 -2.17 18.94
C PRO A 25 -8.02 -1.09 19.41
N ALA A 26 -6.71 -1.35 19.30
CA ALA A 26 -5.61 -0.51 19.75
C ALA A 26 -5.37 0.77 18.91
N ILE A 27 -6.25 1.08 17.94
CA ILE A 27 -6.21 2.32 17.16
C ILE A 27 -7.29 3.28 17.67
N ARG A 28 -7.26 3.60 18.96
CA ARG A 28 -7.88 4.80 19.50
C ARG A 28 -6.80 5.63 20.19
N GLY A 29 -6.78 6.92 19.93
CA GLY A 29 -5.90 7.86 20.61
C GLY A 29 -4.66 8.23 19.81
N ALA A 30 -4.73 9.44 19.26
CA ALA A 30 -3.67 10.37 18.90
C ALA A 30 -2.23 9.91 19.21
N VAL A 31 -1.45 9.65 18.15
CA VAL A 31 -0.28 10.45 17.71
C VAL A 31 0.04 9.90 16.32
N LEU A 32 -0.49 10.59 15.30
CA LEU A 32 -0.36 10.23 13.89
C LEU A 32 1.11 10.29 13.41
N SER A 33 2.00 10.95 14.15
CA SER A 33 3.38 11.22 13.72
C SER A 33 4.35 10.03 13.89
N ILE A 34 4.25 9.22 14.96
CA ILE A 34 5.22 8.13 15.22
C ILE A 34 4.77 6.80 14.60
N ARG A 35 3.46 6.54 14.56
CA ARG A 35 2.92 5.28 14.01
C ARG A 35 3.03 5.18 12.48
N PHE A 36 3.04 6.32 11.80
CA PHE A 36 3.16 6.38 10.34
C PHE A 36 4.52 5.88 9.84
N PHE A 37 5.57 6.11 10.62
CA PHE A 37 6.92 5.68 10.27
C PHE A 37 7.11 4.16 10.34
N ARG A 38 6.52 3.50 11.36
CA ARG A 38 6.68 2.06 11.55
C ARG A 38 5.78 1.21 10.67
N VAL A 39 4.82 1.81 9.96
CA VAL A 39 3.83 1.05 9.19
C VAL A 39 4.46 0.31 8.01
N SER A 40 5.48 0.88 7.37
CA SER A 40 6.25 0.25 6.30
C SER A 40 6.90 -1.06 6.77
N LEU A 41 7.60 -1.01 7.91
CA LEU A 41 8.20 -2.19 8.52
C LEU A 41 7.13 -3.20 8.94
N LEU A 42 6.05 -2.73 9.56
CA LEU A 42 4.97 -3.61 10.01
C LEU A 42 4.35 -4.40 8.86
N ILE A 43 4.35 -3.84 7.65
CA ILE A 43 3.76 -4.47 6.48
C ILE A 43 4.69 -5.49 5.86
N GLU A 44 6.00 -5.24 5.87
CA GLU A 44 7.00 -6.22 5.44
C GLU A 44 7.06 -7.43 6.38
N GLN A 45 6.65 -7.27 7.63
CA GLN A 45 6.56 -8.37 8.61
C GLN A 45 5.31 -9.24 8.44
N PHE A 46 4.42 -8.96 7.48
CA PHE A 46 3.30 -9.87 7.21
C PHE A 46 3.80 -11.15 6.54
N ASP A 47 3.72 -12.26 7.28
CA ASP A 47 4.02 -13.57 6.74
C ASP A 47 2.86 -14.05 5.84
N VAL A 48 3.16 -14.18 4.55
CA VAL A 48 2.26 -14.73 3.52
C VAL A 48 2.83 -15.97 2.85
N THR A 49 3.82 -16.60 3.50
CA THR A 49 4.53 -17.78 3.00
C THR A 49 3.58 -18.96 2.77
N ASP A 50 2.58 -19.20 3.62
CA ASP A 50 1.71 -20.38 3.45
C ASP A 50 0.67 -20.27 2.31
N PHE A 51 0.71 -19.20 1.51
CA PHE A 51 -0.26 -18.96 0.45
C PHE A 51 0.33 -19.17 -0.94
N ASP A 52 -0.49 -19.60 -1.90
CA ASP A 52 -0.08 -19.80 -3.29
C ASP A 52 -0.14 -18.49 -4.10
N ALA A 53 -0.98 -17.54 -3.68
CA ALA A 53 -1.13 -16.26 -4.36
C ALA A 53 -1.57 -15.15 -3.38
N VAL A 54 -1.11 -13.93 -3.63
CA VAL A 54 -1.42 -12.74 -2.82
C VAL A 54 -2.14 -11.70 -3.66
N ILE A 55 -3.27 -11.21 -3.15
CA ILE A 55 -4.05 -10.12 -3.74
C ILE A 55 -4.13 -8.99 -2.70
N SER A 56 -3.40 -7.91 -2.92
CA SER A 56 -3.41 -6.74 -2.04
C SER A 56 -4.29 -5.62 -2.59
N SER A 57 -5.20 -5.11 -1.77
CA SER A 57 -5.96 -3.89 -2.04
C SER A 57 -5.36 -2.72 -1.25
N SER A 58 -4.72 -1.79 -1.96
CA SER A 58 -3.89 -0.73 -1.38
C SER A 58 -4.34 0.68 -1.79
N ALA A 59 -4.43 1.57 -0.80
CA ALA A 59 -4.49 3.02 -0.98
C ALA A 59 -3.16 3.72 -0.64
N ALA A 60 -2.19 2.97 -0.07
CA ALA A 60 -0.88 3.51 0.28
C ALA A 60 0.11 2.36 0.56
N PHE A 61 -0.16 1.55 1.59
CA PHE A 61 0.89 0.71 2.14
C PHE A 61 0.77 -0.80 1.87
N ALA A 62 -0.43 -1.31 1.59
CA ALA A 62 -0.67 -2.75 1.48
C ALA A 62 0.05 -3.44 0.30
N ARG A 63 0.67 -2.65 -0.60
CA ARG A 63 1.51 -3.15 -1.71
C ARG A 63 2.89 -3.62 -1.26
N GLY A 64 3.36 -3.19 -0.09
CA GLY A 64 4.70 -3.50 0.42
C GLY A 64 4.82 -4.83 1.16
N VAL A 65 3.89 -5.76 0.93
CA VAL A 65 3.99 -7.12 1.50
C VAL A 65 5.13 -7.85 0.79
N LEU A 66 5.96 -8.55 1.55
CA LEU A 66 7.02 -9.38 0.98
C LEU A 66 6.43 -10.75 0.60
N THR A 67 6.42 -11.04 -0.69
CA THR A 67 6.04 -12.35 -1.22
C THR A 67 7.29 -13.15 -1.59
N ARG A 68 7.11 -14.46 -1.73
CA ARG A 68 8.17 -15.29 -2.33
C ARG A 68 8.28 -15.05 -3.84
N PRO A 69 9.44 -15.30 -4.45
CA PRO A 69 9.63 -15.15 -5.90
C PRO A 69 8.72 -16.01 -6.77
N ASP A 70 8.24 -17.14 -6.25
CA ASP A 70 7.36 -18.09 -6.93
C ASP A 70 5.86 -17.78 -6.73
N GLN A 71 5.54 -16.81 -5.88
CA GLN A 71 4.18 -16.51 -5.45
C GLN A 71 3.61 -15.29 -6.20
N PRO A 72 2.64 -15.46 -7.10
CA PRO A 72 2.05 -14.35 -7.84
C PRO A 72 1.41 -13.33 -6.88
N HIS A 73 1.80 -12.07 -7.05
CA HIS A 73 1.29 -10.95 -6.27
C HIS A 73 0.56 -9.94 -7.16
N MET A 74 -0.75 -9.84 -6.98
CA MET A 74 -1.60 -8.86 -7.64
C MET A 74 -1.94 -7.71 -6.68
N CYS A 75 -1.73 -6.47 -7.11
CA CYS A 75 -2.06 -5.29 -6.32
C CYS A 75 -3.13 -4.43 -6.98
N TYR A 76 -4.31 -4.33 -6.35
CA TYR A 76 -5.36 -3.38 -6.71
C TYR A 76 -5.11 -2.03 -6.01
N VAL A 77 -4.76 -1.02 -6.79
CA VAL A 77 -4.39 0.32 -6.35
C VAL A 77 -5.58 1.26 -6.52
N HIS A 78 -6.07 1.77 -5.39
CA HIS A 78 -7.14 2.77 -5.35
C HIS A 78 -6.60 4.19 -5.49
N SER A 79 -5.45 4.43 -4.87
CA SER A 79 -4.72 5.68 -4.95
C SER A 79 -3.26 5.43 -4.56
N PRO A 80 -2.29 6.04 -5.24
CA PRO A 80 -0.92 6.12 -4.75
C PRO A 80 -0.84 7.14 -3.59
N MET A 81 0.30 7.18 -2.87
CA MET A 81 0.47 7.97 -1.65
C MET A 81 0.45 9.49 -1.90
N ARG A 82 -0.74 10.09 -2.01
CA ARG A 82 -0.92 11.51 -2.35
C ARG A 82 -0.22 12.47 -1.38
N TYR A 83 -0.23 12.16 -0.09
CA TYR A 83 0.45 12.95 0.95
C TYR A 83 1.97 12.97 0.79
N ALA A 84 2.55 11.89 0.26
CA ALA A 84 4.00 11.80 0.06
C ALA A 84 4.41 12.48 -1.24
N TRP A 85 3.58 12.43 -2.29
CA TRP A 85 3.94 12.89 -3.63
C TRP A 85 3.40 14.29 -3.96
N ASP A 86 2.09 14.49 -3.93
CA ASP A 86 1.41 15.69 -4.42
C ASP A 86 1.25 16.77 -3.33
N GLU A 87 1.03 16.38 -2.06
CA GLU A 87 0.56 17.31 -1.01
C GLU A 87 1.65 17.71 0.01
N GLN A 88 2.93 17.44 -0.27
CA GLN A 88 4.02 17.73 0.68
C GLN A 88 4.05 19.22 1.11
N PHE A 89 3.95 20.14 0.15
CA PHE A 89 4.01 21.57 0.43
C PHE A 89 2.76 22.07 1.16
N SER A 90 1.59 21.54 0.80
CA SER A 90 0.31 21.84 1.47
C SER A 90 0.32 21.38 2.93
N TYR A 91 0.83 20.18 3.22
CA TYR A 91 0.96 19.67 4.58
C TYR A 91 1.97 20.45 5.42
N LEU A 92 3.10 20.84 4.83
CA LEU A 92 4.11 21.66 5.51
C LEU A 92 3.57 23.05 5.88
N GLN A 93 2.80 23.68 4.99
CA GLN A 93 2.15 24.97 5.25
C GLN A 93 1.04 24.86 6.30
N GLN A 94 0.16 23.85 6.19
CA GLN A 94 -0.92 23.62 7.16
C GLN A 94 -0.39 23.27 8.55
N GLY A 95 0.72 22.53 8.63
CA GLY A 95 1.36 22.19 9.89
C GLY A 95 2.11 23.33 10.57
N ARG A 96 2.20 24.52 9.93
CA ARG A 96 3.09 25.63 10.34
C ARG A 96 4.54 25.17 10.53
N MET A 97 4.95 24.12 9.84
CA MET A 97 6.30 23.57 9.92
C MET A 97 7.13 24.21 8.81
N GLY A 98 7.68 25.39 9.13
CA GLY A 98 8.63 26.09 8.26
C GLY A 98 9.97 25.34 8.13
N TYR A 99 11.06 26.07 7.91
CA TYR A 99 12.42 25.49 7.79
C TYR A 99 13.08 25.13 9.13
N GLY A 100 12.32 25.13 10.23
CA GLY A 100 12.85 24.73 11.54
C GLY A 100 13.23 23.24 11.63
N PRO A 101 13.90 22.82 12.71
CA PRO A 101 14.38 21.44 12.89
C PRO A 101 13.26 20.39 12.79
N LYS A 102 12.04 20.73 13.24
CA LYS A 102 10.85 19.86 13.09
C LYS A 102 10.43 19.69 11.62
N GLY A 103 10.51 20.75 10.82
CA GLY A 103 10.21 20.72 9.39
C GLY A 103 11.27 19.94 8.59
N LEU A 104 12.55 20.09 8.95
CA LEU A 104 13.63 19.29 8.36
C LEU A 104 13.46 17.80 8.65
N LEU A 105 13.15 17.45 9.91
CA LEU A 105 12.88 16.07 10.32
C LEU A 105 11.66 15.49 9.56
N PHE A 106 10.58 16.26 9.42
CA PHE A 106 9.41 15.84 8.65
C PHE A 106 9.74 15.63 7.16
N ARG A 107 10.52 16.52 6.54
CA ARG A 107 11.00 16.36 5.16
C ARG A 107 11.86 15.11 4.99
N TYR A 108 12.73 14.82 5.96
CA TYR A 108 13.53 13.59 5.97
C TYR A 108 12.64 12.34 6.01
N PHE A 109 11.62 12.33 6.88
CA PHE A 109 10.68 11.21 6.94
C PHE A 109 9.86 11.06 5.65
N LEU A 110 9.37 12.16 5.07
CA LEU A 110 8.68 12.13 3.77
C LEU A 110 9.57 11.58 2.67
N HIS A 111 10.85 11.96 2.63
CA HIS A 111 11.81 11.44 1.67
C HIS A 111 11.97 9.92 1.83
N ARG A 112 12.17 9.44 3.06
CA ARG A 112 12.29 8.00 3.33
C ARG A 112 11.04 7.22 2.92
N MET A 113 9.86 7.78 3.13
CA MET A 113 8.60 7.18 2.69
C MET A 113 8.46 7.14 1.17
N ARG A 114 8.89 8.20 0.46
CA ARG A 114 8.92 8.18 -1.01
C ARG A 114 9.82 7.07 -1.54
N THR A 115 11.03 6.94 -0.99
CA THR A 115 11.98 5.89 -1.40
C THR A 115 11.41 4.49 -1.15
N TRP A 116 10.81 4.28 0.01
CA TRP A 116 10.15 3.00 0.33
C TRP A 116 8.96 2.72 -0.59
N ASP A 117 8.13 3.72 -0.87
CA ASP A 117 6.96 3.60 -1.73
C ASP A 117 7.35 3.23 -3.17
N THR A 118 8.34 3.92 -3.73
CA THR A 118 8.87 3.59 -5.07
C THR A 118 9.48 2.19 -5.11
N ARG A 119 10.25 1.81 -4.08
CA ARG A 119 10.86 0.47 -4.01
C ARG A 119 9.80 -0.63 -3.95
N THR A 120 8.79 -0.48 -3.10
CA THR A 120 7.74 -1.50 -2.91
C THR A 120 6.74 -1.56 -4.07
N ALA A 121 6.62 -0.50 -4.89
CA ALA A 121 5.79 -0.52 -6.09
C ALA A 121 6.27 -1.54 -7.15
N HIS A 122 7.52 -1.99 -7.08
CA HIS A 122 8.07 -3.01 -7.97
C HIS A 122 7.87 -4.44 -7.45
N GLY A 123 7.43 -4.63 -6.20
CA GLY A 123 7.20 -5.96 -5.62
C GLY A 123 6.08 -6.76 -6.31
N PRO A 124 4.87 -6.19 -6.51
CA PRO A 124 3.77 -6.91 -7.15
C PRO A 124 4.09 -7.29 -8.60
N ASP A 125 3.63 -8.43 -9.07
CA ASP A 125 3.75 -8.83 -10.48
C ASP A 125 2.77 -8.04 -11.37
N LEU A 126 1.52 -7.92 -10.90
CA LEU A 126 0.44 -7.26 -11.61
C LEU A 126 -0.10 -6.07 -10.80
N MET A 127 -0.18 -4.91 -11.44
CA MET A 127 -0.82 -3.72 -10.87
C MET A 127 -2.14 -3.45 -11.57
N VAL A 128 -3.20 -3.29 -10.79
CA VAL A 128 -4.52 -2.89 -11.27
C VAL A 128 -4.90 -1.54 -10.69
N ALA A 129 -5.36 -0.63 -11.53
CA ALA A 129 -5.88 0.66 -11.17
C ALA A 129 -7.41 0.65 -11.23
N ASN A 130 -8.05 1.38 -10.30
CA ASN A 130 -9.50 1.57 -10.33
C ASN A 130 -10.00 2.49 -11.46
N SER A 131 -9.10 3.27 -12.08
CA SER A 131 -9.43 4.32 -13.04
C SER A 131 -8.23 4.66 -13.92
N THR A 132 -8.50 5.23 -15.08
CA THR A 132 -7.47 5.76 -16.00
C THR A 132 -6.63 6.85 -15.36
N PHE A 133 -7.21 7.67 -14.48
CA PHE A 133 -6.49 8.71 -13.73
C PHE A 133 -5.44 8.11 -12.78
N VAL A 134 -5.80 7.04 -12.07
CA VAL A 134 -4.87 6.35 -11.17
C VAL A 134 -3.78 5.62 -11.96
N ARG A 135 -4.12 4.99 -13.10
CA ARG A 135 -3.13 4.41 -14.02
C ARG A 135 -2.09 5.44 -14.46
N SER A 136 -2.53 6.60 -14.95
CA SER A 136 -1.62 7.68 -15.38
C SER A 136 -0.70 8.15 -14.24
N ARG A 137 -1.21 8.17 -13.01
CA ARG A 137 -0.41 8.54 -11.84
C ARG A 137 0.60 7.45 -11.46
N ILE A 138 0.21 6.18 -11.49
CA ILE A 138 1.12 5.04 -11.28
C ILE A 138 2.26 5.08 -12.29
N ARG A 139 1.94 5.34 -13.57
CA ARG A 139 2.93 5.47 -14.65
C ARG A 139 3.89 6.62 -14.40
N ARG A 140 3.40 7.78 -13.95
CA ARG A 140 4.23 8.96 -13.67
C ARG A 140 5.12 8.80 -12.44
N ILE A 141 4.61 8.19 -11.37
CA ILE A 141 5.33 8.09 -10.08
C ILE A 141 6.28 6.89 -10.05
N TYR A 142 5.80 5.73 -10.49
CA TYR A 142 6.53 4.45 -10.38
C TYR A 142 7.12 3.97 -11.70
N GLY A 143 6.84 4.65 -12.82
CA GLY A 143 7.28 4.21 -14.14
C GLY A 143 6.59 2.93 -14.65
N ARG A 144 5.63 2.38 -13.91
CA ARG A 144 4.99 1.10 -14.21
C ARG A 144 3.67 1.26 -14.93
N ASP A 145 3.31 0.28 -15.76
CA ASP A 145 1.96 0.20 -16.32
C ASP A 145 1.04 -0.54 -15.35
N ALA A 146 -0.25 -0.21 -15.40
CA ALA A 146 -1.30 -0.84 -14.60
C ALA A 146 -2.54 -1.06 -15.46
N GLU A 147 -3.17 -2.22 -15.31
CA GLU A 147 -4.43 -2.53 -15.96
C GLU A 147 -5.57 -1.79 -15.28
N VAL A 148 -6.55 -1.27 -16.03
CA VAL A 148 -7.69 -0.56 -15.43
C VAL A 148 -8.87 -1.50 -15.28
N ILE A 149 -9.29 -1.75 -14.05
CA ILE A 149 -10.52 -2.46 -13.74
C ILE A 149 -11.42 -1.49 -12.98
N PHE A 150 -12.53 -1.10 -13.61
CA PHE A 150 -13.50 -0.24 -12.98
C PHE A 150 -14.25 -1.00 -11.88
N PRO A 151 -14.48 -0.39 -10.71
CA PRO A 151 -15.31 -1.01 -9.69
C PRO A 151 -16.74 -1.19 -10.24
N PRO A 152 -17.40 -2.33 -9.93
CA PRO A 152 -18.80 -2.52 -10.31
C PRO A 152 -19.66 -1.47 -9.60
N VAL A 153 -20.57 -0.85 -10.36
CA VAL A 153 -21.59 0.04 -9.83
C VAL A 153 -22.89 -0.76 -9.85
N GLU A 154 -23.45 -1.04 -8.68
CA GLU A 154 -24.81 -1.56 -8.51
C GLU A 154 -25.75 -0.43 -8.10
#